data_AF-A0AAU3UAP8-F1
#
_entry.id   AF-A0AAU3UAP8-F1
#
_cell.length_a   1.000
_cell.length_b   1.000
_cell.length_c   1.000
_cell.angle_alpha   90.00
_cell.angle_beta   90.00
_cell.angle_gamma   90.00
#
_symmetry.space_group_name_H-M   'P 1'
#
loop_
_entity.id
_entity.type
_entity.pdbx_description
1 polymer ?
#
loop_
_entity_poly.entity_id
_entity_poly.type
_entity_poly.pdbx_seq_one_letter_code
_entity_poly.pdbx_strand_id
1 'polypeptide(L)'
;MNIVVGILIPVSLLALATHRIRISRNGNRFSRPTGMVNPLTQMLVFPGLAQLCRAPVISDDIINPVLRDATGVANIMSLAGMTFGALSAIPIFSVSSFVTGRTVTPRVQLGLAAAITAAMVLTFLRTPMAHVPTSYMSNDFPVTGPVMAYWFAFLAPLAAALAIGCGYIVRELRWIRGPFARALAGIALCETLGLAYCLFKAYNLYLQRAGIENFWHLHAKLISIALGLAAVSAAGICASVYTFYTLRDRFHRYRLLRIFGARWLAARAANPAVVLDRTEVFRPTRRMCWAASLTGTTAYRLRIELADHQHQTGAATAATRPSIA
;
A
#
# COMPACT_ATOMS: atom_id res chain seq x y z
N MET A 1 10.80 -17.42 -18.35
CA MET A 1 10.47 -16.00 -18.06
C MET A 1 9.30 -15.84 -17.08
N ASN A 2 8.25 -16.67 -17.14
CA ASN A 2 7.04 -16.55 -16.28
C ASN A 2 7.28 -16.80 -14.77
N ILE A 3 8.19 -17.70 -14.39
CA ILE A 3 8.48 -18.02 -12.97
C ILE A 3 9.22 -16.86 -12.29
N VAL A 4 10.17 -16.23 -12.99
CA VAL A 4 11.00 -15.15 -12.45
C VAL A 4 10.17 -13.91 -12.13
N VAL A 5 9.29 -13.48 -13.03
CA VAL A 5 8.37 -12.35 -12.76
C VAL A 5 7.33 -12.72 -11.70
N GLY A 6 6.84 -13.97 -11.71
CA GLY A 6 5.87 -14.48 -10.73
C GLY A 6 6.38 -14.53 -9.29
N ILE A 7 7.69 -14.67 -9.08
CA ILE A 7 8.34 -14.73 -7.75
C ILE A 7 8.95 -13.37 -7.35
N LEU A 8 9.56 -12.63 -8.29
CA LEU A 8 10.23 -11.37 -7.97
C LEU A 8 9.27 -10.32 -7.40
N ILE A 9 8.06 -10.21 -7.95
CA ILE A 9 7.05 -9.26 -7.48
C ILE A 9 6.65 -9.54 -6.02
N PRO A 10 6.18 -10.75 -5.64
CA PRO A 10 5.83 -11.03 -4.24
C PRO A 10 7.01 -10.93 -3.28
N VAL A 11 8.20 -11.39 -3.68
CA VAL A 11 9.42 -11.26 -2.85
C VAL A 11 9.74 -9.79 -2.60
N SER A 12 9.64 -8.93 -3.61
CA SER A 12 9.87 -7.49 -3.47
C SER A 12 8.86 -6.84 -2.53
N LEU A 13 7.56 -7.19 -2.66
CA LEU A 13 6.51 -6.69 -1.76
C LEU A 13 6.77 -7.12 -0.31
N LEU A 14 7.13 -8.39 -0.08
CA LEU A 14 7.42 -8.93 1.24
C LEU A 14 8.71 -8.35 1.84
N ALA A 15 9.74 -8.13 1.02
CA ALA A 15 10.98 -7.47 1.44
C ALA A 15 10.71 -6.02 1.89
N LEU A 16 9.91 -5.28 1.12
CA LEU A 16 9.47 -3.92 1.49
C LEU A 16 8.63 -3.92 2.78
N ALA A 17 7.70 -4.86 2.92
CA ALA A 17 6.93 -5.02 4.16
C ALA A 17 7.82 -5.30 5.36
N THR A 18 8.74 -6.25 5.23
CA THR A 18 9.72 -6.63 6.28
C THR A 18 10.59 -5.45 6.68
N HIS A 19 11.07 -4.69 5.69
CA HIS A 19 11.84 -3.47 5.93
C HIS A 19 11.02 -2.43 6.73
N ARG A 20 9.75 -2.20 6.36
CA ARG A 20 8.86 -1.29 7.10
C ARG A 20 8.61 -1.74 8.53
N ILE A 21 8.41 -3.05 8.76
CA ILE A 21 8.23 -3.63 10.09
C ILE A 21 9.49 -3.44 10.94
N ARG A 22 10.69 -3.68 10.37
CA ARG A 22 11.97 -3.49 11.05
C ARG A 22 12.22 -2.03 11.42
N ILE A 23 11.97 -1.08 10.53
CA ILE A 23 12.10 0.35 10.83
C ILE A 23 11.16 0.77 11.97
N SER A 24 9.92 0.26 11.98
CA SER A 24 8.98 0.57 13.06
C SER A 24 9.45 0.07 14.42
N ARG A 25 10.18 -1.06 14.47
CA ARG A 25 10.74 -1.60 15.71
C ARG A 25 11.95 -0.81 16.21
N ASN A 26 12.70 -0.19 15.30
CA ASN A 26 13.93 0.54 15.60
C ASN A 26 13.74 2.06 15.73
N GLY A 27 12.51 2.57 15.57
CA GLY A 27 12.21 4.00 15.46
C GLY A 27 11.83 4.68 16.78
N ASN A 28 12.23 5.95 16.92
CA ASN A 28 11.84 6.88 17.99
C ASN A 28 10.31 6.90 18.21
N ARG A 29 9.87 7.04 19.47
CA ARG A 29 8.45 7.15 19.91
C ARG A 29 7.62 8.22 19.16
N PHE A 30 8.26 9.13 18.42
CA PHE A 30 7.64 10.22 17.65
C PHE A 30 7.43 9.91 16.16
N SER A 31 7.87 8.76 15.65
CA SER A 31 7.65 8.37 14.25
C SER A 31 6.32 7.63 14.09
N ARG A 32 5.53 7.96 13.05
CA ARG A 32 4.27 7.24 12.75
C ARG A 32 4.53 5.74 12.63
N PRO A 33 3.74 4.87 13.28
CA PRO A 33 3.98 3.43 13.28
C PRO A 33 3.85 2.86 11.86
N THR A 34 4.91 2.18 11.40
CA THR A 34 4.99 1.51 10.08
C THR A 34 4.96 -0.01 10.18
N GLY A 35 4.71 -0.56 11.37
CA GLY A 35 4.65 -1.99 11.67
C GLY A 35 3.44 -2.74 11.08
N MET A 36 3.21 -3.98 11.53
CA MET A 36 2.16 -4.88 11.00
C MET A 36 0.72 -4.39 11.16
N VAL A 37 0.49 -3.43 12.07
CA VAL A 37 -0.83 -2.81 12.26
C VAL A 37 -1.08 -1.70 11.22
N ASN A 38 -0.04 -1.27 10.50
CA ASN A 38 -0.18 -0.26 9.46
C ASN A 38 -0.85 -0.86 8.21
N PRO A 39 -1.98 -0.32 7.74
CA PRO A 39 -2.73 -0.91 6.64
C PRO A 39 -1.96 -0.88 5.32
N LEU A 40 -1.07 0.11 5.11
CA LEU A 40 -0.19 0.11 3.94
C LEU A 40 0.87 -1.00 4.02
N THR A 41 1.28 -1.44 5.22
CA THR A 41 2.20 -2.58 5.36
C THR A 41 1.44 -3.88 5.09
N GLN A 42 0.20 -3.99 5.57
CA GLN A 42 -0.69 -5.11 5.29
C GLN A 42 -1.04 -5.23 3.79
N MET A 43 -1.22 -4.11 3.08
CA MET A 43 -1.38 -4.08 1.61
C MET A 43 -0.18 -4.63 0.84
N LEU A 44 1.01 -4.67 1.44
CA LEU A 44 2.18 -5.32 0.83
C LEU A 44 2.25 -6.79 1.21
N VAL A 45 1.93 -7.12 2.47
CA VAL A 45 1.98 -8.49 3.01
C VAL A 45 0.95 -9.38 2.34
N PHE A 46 -0.34 -9.02 2.36
CA PHE A 46 -1.39 -9.93 1.91
C PHE A 46 -1.31 -10.27 0.43
N PRO A 47 -1.16 -9.31 -0.52
CA PRO A 47 -0.96 -9.66 -1.92
C PRO A 47 0.37 -10.39 -2.17
N GLY A 48 1.43 -10.04 -1.43
CA GLY A 48 2.72 -10.73 -1.51
C GLY A 48 2.61 -12.21 -1.11
N LEU A 49 1.95 -12.50 0.01
CA LEU A 49 1.66 -13.86 0.46
C LEU A 49 0.69 -14.58 -0.48
N ALA A 50 -0.38 -13.91 -0.92
CA ALA A 50 -1.36 -14.48 -1.85
C ALA A 50 -0.70 -14.98 -3.13
N GLN A 51 0.21 -14.18 -3.70
CA GLN A 51 0.92 -14.53 -4.92
C GLN A 51 2.02 -15.56 -4.67
N LEU A 52 2.73 -15.49 -3.54
CA LEU A 52 3.73 -16.49 -3.16
C LEU A 52 3.10 -17.88 -2.99
N CYS A 53 1.91 -17.95 -2.39
CA CYS A 53 1.15 -19.19 -2.27
C CYS A 53 0.71 -19.78 -3.61
N ARG A 54 0.72 -18.99 -4.69
CA ARG A 54 0.36 -19.42 -6.05
C ARG A 54 1.56 -19.39 -7.01
N ALA A 55 2.77 -19.59 -6.49
CA ALA A 55 3.96 -19.75 -7.33
C ALA A 55 3.85 -21.07 -8.11
N PRO A 56 3.64 -21.04 -9.44
CA PRO A 56 3.46 -22.25 -10.23
C PRO A 56 4.72 -23.14 -10.13
N VAL A 57 4.55 -24.45 -10.26
CA VAL A 57 5.58 -25.51 -10.05
C VAL A 57 5.93 -25.72 -8.57
N ILE A 58 6.27 -24.68 -7.82
CA ILE A 58 6.63 -24.85 -6.39
C ILE A 58 5.41 -25.23 -5.56
N SER A 59 4.32 -24.47 -5.68
CA SER A 59 3.10 -24.75 -4.92
C SER A 59 2.44 -26.04 -5.36
N ASP A 60 2.40 -26.30 -6.67
CA ASP A 60 1.61 -27.38 -7.24
C ASP A 60 2.35 -28.73 -7.25
N ASP A 61 3.66 -28.75 -7.51
CA ASP A 61 4.41 -30.00 -7.68
C ASP A 61 5.16 -30.42 -6.40
N ILE A 62 5.40 -29.48 -5.47
CA ILE A 62 6.18 -29.74 -4.26
C ILE A 62 5.32 -29.60 -3.00
N ILE A 63 4.68 -28.44 -2.80
CA ILE A 63 4.03 -28.14 -1.52
C ILE A 63 2.66 -28.82 -1.38
N ASN A 64 1.79 -28.70 -2.39
CA ASN A 64 0.45 -29.28 -2.36
C ASN A 64 0.45 -30.82 -2.17
N PRO A 65 1.34 -31.62 -2.82
CA PRO A 65 1.42 -33.05 -2.57
C PRO A 65 1.75 -33.38 -1.11
N VAL A 66 2.79 -32.74 -0.55
CA VAL A 66 3.21 -32.95 0.85
C VAL A 66 2.09 -32.55 1.82
N LEU A 67 1.45 -31.42 1.58
CA LEU A 67 0.33 -30.97 2.41
C LEU A 67 -0.89 -31.89 2.29
N ARG A 68 -1.16 -32.42 1.10
CA ARG A 68 -2.24 -33.39 0.88
C ARG A 68 -1.98 -34.67 1.65
N ASP A 69 -0.76 -35.19 1.62
CA ASP A 69 -0.40 -36.40 2.38
C ASP A 69 -0.58 -36.18 3.89
N ALA A 70 -0.28 -34.97 4.39
CA ALA A 70 -0.42 -34.63 5.80
C ALA A 70 -1.87 -34.33 6.25
N THR A 71 -2.73 -33.80 5.37
CA THR A 71 -4.04 -33.23 5.76
C THR A 71 -5.24 -33.86 5.06
N GLY A 72 -5.02 -34.64 4.00
CA GLY A 72 -6.03 -35.15 3.10
C GLY A 72 -6.58 -34.15 2.09
N VAL A 73 -6.08 -32.90 2.05
CA VAL A 73 -6.63 -31.82 1.20
C VAL A 73 -5.68 -31.47 0.05
N ALA A 74 -6.16 -31.53 -1.19
CA ALA A 74 -5.31 -31.50 -2.39
C ALA A 74 -4.73 -30.13 -2.77
N ASN A 75 -5.44 -29.03 -2.51
CA ASN A 75 -5.05 -27.70 -3.01
C ASN A 75 -4.97 -26.61 -1.92
N ILE A 76 -4.31 -26.93 -0.80
CA ILE A 76 -4.20 -26.03 0.36
C ILE A 76 -3.51 -24.72 0.00
N MET A 77 -2.45 -24.75 -0.81
CA MET A 77 -1.73 -23.51 -1.16
C MET A 77 -2.59 -22.56 -2.00
N SER A 78 -3.45 -23.12 -2.84
CA SER A 78 -4.43 -22.31 -3.57
C SER A 78 -5.51 -21.72 -2.65
N LEU A 79 -5.99 -22.49 -1.66
CA LEU A 79 -6.89 -21.97 -0.61
C LEU A 79 -6.22 -20.82 0.17
N ALA A 80 -4.99 -21.02 0.64
CA ALA A 80 -4.23 -20.01 1.36
C ALA A 80 -4.03 -18.75 0.51
N GLY A 81 -3.63 -18.92 -0.75
CA GLY A 81 -3.45 -17.83 -1.70
C GLY A 81 -4.72 -17.00 -1.92
N MET A 82 -5.86 -17.65 -2.17
CA MET A 82 -7.13 -16.94 -2.32
C MET A 82 -7.59 -16.30 -1.00
N THR A 83 -7.34 -16.95 0.14
CA THR A 83 -7.70 -16.40 1.46
C THR A 83 -6.92 -15.14 1.76
N PHE A 84 -5.60 -15.13 1.54
CA PHE A 84 -4.79 -13.91 1.65
C PHE A 84 -5.23 -12.84 0.65
N GLY A 85 -5.62 -13.24 -0.56
CA GLY A 85 -6.23 -12.34 -1.54
C GLY A 85 -7.51 -11.68 -1.03
N ALA A 86 -8.43 -12.45 -0.44
CA ALA A 86 -9.66 -11.93 0.16
C ALA A 86 -9.37 -11.04 1.38
N LEU A 87 -8.43 -11.44 2.24
CA LEU A 87 -8.01 -10.66 3.42
C LEU A 87 -7.40 -9.31 3.04
N SER A 88 -6.86 -9.15 1.83
CA SER A 88 -6.38 -7.85 1.33
C SER A 88 -7.49 -6.79 1.25
N ALA A 89 -8.77 -7.18 1.24
CA ALA A 89 -9.90 -6.26 1.36
C ALA A 89 -9.84 -5.39 2.63
N ILE A 90 -9.36 -5.96 3.75
CA ILE A 90 -9.30 -5.27 5.04
C ILE A 90 -8.36 -4.06 4.99
N PRO A 91 -7.08 -4.19 4.56
CA PRO A 91 -6.21 -3.03 4.46
C PRO A 91 -6.56 -2.13 3.28
N ILE A 92 -7.14 -2.63 2.17
CA ILE A 92 -7.70 -1.76 1.11
C ILE A 92 -8.72 -0.82 1.73
N PHE A 93 -9.73 -1.37 2.39
CA PHE A 93 -10.75 -0.58 3.05
C PHE A 93 -10.17 0.33 4.14
N SER A 94 -9.18 -0.14 4.90
CA SER A 94 -8.56 0.66 5.97
C SER A 94 -7.73 1.83 5.44
N VAL A 95 -7.06 1.68 4.29
CA VAL A 95 -6.34 2.79 3.62
C VAL A 95 -7.34 3.82 3.10
N SER A 96 -8.39 3.39 2.41
CA SER A 96 -9.40 4.29 1.84
C SER A 96 -10.20 4.99 2.95
N SER A 97 -10.47 4.30 4.07
CA SER A 97 -11.05 4.88 5.28
C SER A 97 -10.11 5.90 5.94
N PHE A 98 -8.81 5.58 6.06
CA PHE A 98 -7.81 6.50 6.63
C PHE A 98 -7.68 7.81 5.83
N VAL A 99 -7.72 7.73 4.49
CA VAL A 99 -7.71 8.90 3.60
C VAL A 99 -8.89 9.84 3.91
N THR A 100 -10.03 9.30 4.32
CA THR A 100 -11.24 10.08 4.66
C THR A 100 -11.35 10.45 6.13
N GLY A 101 -10.28 10.27 6.92
CA GLY A 101 -10.24 10.60 8.34
C GLY A 101 -10.98 9.62 9.25
N ARG A 102 -11.36 8.44 8.73
CA ARG A 102 -12.00 7.36 9.49
C ARG A 102 -10.99 6.27 9.80
N THR A 103 -11.09 5.65 10.97
CA THR A 103 -10.23 4.53 11.36
C THR A 103 -11.09 3.32 11.69
N VAL A 104 -10.70 2.17 11.14
CA VAL A 104 -11.33 0.89 11.48
C VAL A 104 -10.64 0.38 12.74
N THR A 105 -11.41 0.03 13.77
CA THR A 105 -10.83 -0.47 15.02
C THR A 105 -10.18 -1.84 14.81
N PRO A 106 -9.08 -2.16 15.51
CA PRO A 106 -8.40 -3.45 15.35
C PRO A 106 -9.30 -4.66 15.64
N ARG A 107 -10.26 -4.51 16.57
CA ARG A 107 -11.24 -5.56 16.89
C ARG A 107 -12.15 -5.87 15.70
N VAL A 108 -12.61 -4.84 14.98
CA VAL A 108 -13.44 -5.02 13.77
C VAL A 108 -12.61 -5.66 12.66
N GLN A 109 -11.36 -5.24 12.47
CA GLN A 109 -10.45 -5.87 11.50
C GLN A 109 -10.23 -7.36 11.81
N LEU A 110 -10.04 -7.72 13.08
CA LEU A 110 -9.89 -9.12 13.50
C LEU A 110 -11.17 -9.93 13.26
N GLY A 111 -12.34 -9.36 13.59
CA GLY A 111 -13.63 -10.00 13.33
C GLY A 111 -13.87 -10.26 11.83
N LEU A 112 -13.57 -9.26 10.98
CA LEU A 112 -13.64 -9.43 9.52
C LEU A 112 -12.65 -10.48 9.01
N ALA A 113 -11.43 -10.50 9.53
CA ALA A 113 -10.43 -11.49 9.15
C ALA A 113 -10.87 -12.91 9.51
N ALA A 114 -11.41 -13.11 10.72
CA ALA A 114 -11.95 -14.38 11.15
C ALA A 114 -13.14 -14.82 10.29
N ALA A 115 -14.07 -13.91 9.99
CA ALA A 115 -15.23 -14.19 9.16
C ALA A 115 -14.85 -14.57 7.72
N ILE A 116 -13.97 -13.80 7.07
CA ILE A 116 -13.48 -14.09 5.71
C ILE A 116 -12.77 -15.45 5.68
N THR A 117 -11.88 -15.70 6.64
CA THR A 117 -11.12 -16.95 6.72
C THR A 117 -12.05 -18.14 6.91
N ALA A 118 -13.00 -18.06 7.85
CA ALA A 118 -13.98 -19.10 8.09
C ALA A 118 -14.84 -19.36 6.84
N ALA A 119 -15.33 -18.30 6.19
CA ALA A 119 -16.12 -18.42 4.97
C ALA A 119 -15.33 -19.12 3.85
N MET A 120 -14.07 -18.72 3.63
CA MET A 120 -13.19 -19.33 2.62
C MET A 120 -12.94 -20.81 2.90
N VAL A 121 -12.60 -21.18 4.15
CA VAL A 121 -12.33 -22.58 4.53
C VAL A 121 -13.59 -23.44 4.43
N LEU A 122 -14.70 -22.99 5.01
CA LEU A 122 -15.94 -23.77 5.05
C LEU A 122 -16.53 -23.99 3.65
N THR A 123 -16.45 -22.99 2.77
CA THR A 123 -16.92 -23.14 1.39
C THR A 123 -15.96 -24.01 0.57
N PHE A 124 -14.64 -23.85 0.72
CA PHE A 124 -13.65 -24.66 0.01
C PHE A 124 -13.76 -26.15 0.29
N LEU A 125 -13.90 -26.54 1.56
CA LEU A 125 -14.04 -27.94 1.96
C LEU A 125 -15.28 -28.63 1.38
N ARG A 126 -16.26 -27.86 0.90
CA ARG A 126 -17.47 -28.37 0.22
C ARG A 126 -17.32 -28.41 -1.30
N THR A 127 -16.18 -28.01 -1.85
CA THR A 127 -15.90 -28.04 -3.30
C THR A 127 -15.15 -29.30 -3.69
N PRO A 128 -15.29 -29.77 -4.95
CA PRO A 128 -14.46 -30.86 -5.47
C PRO A 128 -12.95 -30.51 -5.47
N MET A 129 -12.61 -29.22 -5.41
CA MET A 129 -11.24 -28.71 -5.33
C MET A 129 -10.54 -29.11 -4.02
N ALA A 130 -11.27 -29.50 -2.97
CA ALA A 130 -10.63 -30.00 -1.75
C ALA A 130 -10.02 -31.40 -1.96
N HIS A 131 -10.52 -32.16 -2.94
CA HIS A 131 -10.25 -33.60 -3.05
C HIS A 131 -9.37 -33.97 -4.26
N VAL A 132 -9.47 -33.21 -5.34
CA VAL A 132 -8.75 -33.49 -6.60
C VAL A 132 -7.66 -32.44 -6.83
N PRO A 133 -6.39 -32.84 -7.04
CA PRO A 133 -5.30 -31.90 -7.35
C PRO A 133 -5.55 -31.15 -8.66
N THR A 134 -5.20 -29.86 -8.70
CA THR A 134 -5.30 -29.02 -9.90
C THR A 134 -4.24 -27.93 -9.88
N SER A 135 -3.80 -27.50 -11.06
CA SER A 135 -3.04 -26.25 -11.23
C SER A 135 -3.95 -25.06 -11.57
N TYR A 136 -5.18 -25.30 -12.06
CA TYR A 136 -6.12 -24.27 -12.52
C TYR A 136 -7.58 -24.51 -12.06
N MET A 137 -7.85 -24.17 -10.79
CA MET A 137 -9.18 -24.29 -10.14
C MET A 137 -10.38 -23.74 -10.92
N SER A 138 -10.21 -22.65 -11.70
CA SER A 138 -11.36 -22.03 -12.37
C SER A 138 -11.77 -22.69 -13.69
N ASN A 139 -10.94 -23.58 -14.25
CA ASN A 139 -11.22 -24.24 -15.52
C ASN A 139 -11.35 -25.75 -15.35
N ASP A 140 -10.70 -26.33 -14.34
CA ASP A 140 -10.60 -27.78 -14.18
C ASP A 140 -11.80 -28.39 -13.42
N PHE A 141 -12.69 -27.56 -12.86
CA PHE A 141 -13.87 -28.01 -12.14
C PHE A 141 -15.16 -27.37 -12.66
N PRO A 142 -16.27 -28.14 -12.74
CA PRO A 142 -17.57 -27.58 -13.06
C PRO A 142 -18.01 -26.57 -12.00
N VAL A 143 -18.64 -25.48 -12.43
CA VAL A 143 -19.13 -24.41 -11.54
C VAL A 143 -20.42 -24.84 -10.86
N THR A 144 -20.29 -25.69 -9.85
CA THR A 144 -21.40 -26.15 -8.99
C THR A 144 -21.77 -25.09 -7.94
N GLY A 145 -22.88 -25.28 -7.22
CA GLY A 145 -23.31 -24.39 -6.13
C GLY A 145 -22.21 -24.10 -5.09
N PRO A 146 -21.52 -25.13 -4.55
CA PRO A 146 -20.41 -24.94 -3.61
C PRO A 146 -19.24 -24.16 -4.21
N VAL A 147 -18.90 -24.40 -5.49
CA VAL A 147 -17.83 -23.65 -6.19
C VAL A 147 -18.21 -22.18 -6.31
N MET A 148 -19.47 -21.85 -6.62
CA MET A 148 -19.93 -20.46 -6.61
C MET A 148 -19.86 -19.84 -5.22
N ALA A 149 -20.24 -20.57 -4.17
CA ALA A 149 -20.17 -20.05 -2.80
C ALA A 149 -18.73 -19.73 -2.39
N TYR A 150 -17.78 -20.57 -2.78
CA TYR A 150 -16.35 -20.33 -2.58
C TYR A 150 -15.86 -19.07 -3.31
N TRP A 151 -16.19 -18.94 -4.60
CA TRP A 151 -15.83 -17.75 -5.36
C TRP A 151 -16.51 -16.49 -4.83
N PHE A 152 -17.75 -16.59 -4.34
CA PHE A 152 -18.44 -15.48 -3.70
C PHE A 152 -17.75 -15.06 -2.40
N ALA A 153 -17.34 -16.02 -1.55
CA ALA A 153 -16.58 -15.75 -0.33
C ALA A 153 -15.25 -15.03 -0.62
N PHE A 154 -14.63 -15.31 -1.77
CA PHE A 154 -13.44 -14.61 -2.24
C PHE A 154 -13.74 -13.21 -2.81
N LEU A 155 -14.71 -13.11 -3.73
CA LEU A 155 -14.98 -11.89 -4.51
C LEU A 155 -15.74 -10.82 -3.74
N ALA A 156 -16.72 -11.21 -2.91
CA ALA A 156 -17.58 -10.27 -2.20
C ALA A 156 -16.83 -9.30 -1.28
N PRO A 157 -15.94 -9.73 -0.36
CA PRO A 157 -15.20 -8.80 0.50
C PRO A 157 -14.30 -7.87 -0.32
N LEU A 158 -13.66 -8.40 -1.38
CA LEU A 158 -12.79 -7.61 -2.24
C LEU A 158 -13.59 -6.55 -3.02
N ALA A 159 -14.66 -6.95 -3.69
CA ALA A 159 -15.53 -6.04 -4.44
C ALA A 159 -16.16 -4.96 -3.54
N ALA A 160 -16.61 -5.33 -2.34
CA ALA A 160 -17.14 -4.38 -1.37
C ALA A 160 -16.08 -3.36 -0.93
N ALA A 161 -14.88 -3.80 -0.58
CA ALA A 161 -13.79 -2.91 -0.19
C ALA A 161 -13.40 -1.95 -1.31
N LEU A 162 -13.31 -2.44 -2.56
CA LEU A 162 -12.96 -1.65 -3.73
C LEU A 162 -14.06 -0.64 -4.09
N ALA A 163 -15.33 -1.05 -4.08
CA ALA A 163 -16.45 -0.17 -4.40
C ALA A 163 -16.63 0.93 -3.36
N ILE A 164 -16.59 0.57 -2.07
CA ILE A 164 -16.72 1.53 -0.98
C ILE A 164 -15.49 2.46 -0.94
N GLY A 165 -14.29 1.91 -1.11
CA GLY A 165 -13.05 2.69 -1.21
C GLY A 165 -13.11 3.72 -2.34
N CYS A 166 -13.55 3.29 -3.52
CA CYS A 166 -13.63 4.15 -4.70
C CYS A 166 -14.64 5.27 -4.48
N GLY A 167 -15.81 4.95 -3.92
CA GLY A 167 -16.83 5.94 -3.56
C GLY A 167 -16.29 7.01 -2.60
N TYR A 168 -15.53 6.61 -1.59
CA TYR A 168 -14.89 7.54 -0.66
C TYR A 168 -13.83 8.42 -1.34
N ILE A 169 -12.92 7.84 -2.11
CA ILE A 169 -11.83 8.58 -2.76
C ILE A 169 -12.39 9.56 -3.79
N VAL A 170 -13.34 9.14 -4.62
CA VAL A 170 -14.00 10.00 -5.61
C VAL A 170 -14.72 11.16 -4.95
N ARG A 171 -15.34 10.95 -3.78
CA ARG A 171 -15.95 12.04 -3.00
C ARG A 171 -14.90 13.07 -2.56
N GLU A 172 -13.77 12.63 -2.02
CA GLU A 172 -12.69 13.52 -1.56
C GLU A 172 -11.98 14.24 -2.71
N LEU A 173 -11.87 13.61 -3.88
CA LEU A 173 -11.28 14.20 -5.08
C LEU A 173 -12.00 15.48 -5.54
N ARG A 174 -13.27 15.69 -5.15
CA ARG A 174 -14.01 16.92 -5.45
C ARG A 174 -13.47 18.14 -4.71
N TRP A 175 -12.77 17.93 -3.58
CA TRP A 175 -12.36 18.99 -2.66
C TRP A 175 -10.86 19.26 -2.66
N ILE A 176 -10.06 18.30 -3.16
CA ILE A 176 -8.61 18.30 -3.04
C ILE A 176 -7.96 18.64 -4.38
N ARG A 177 -6.92 19.48 -4.37
CA ARG A 177 -6.14 19.85 -5.56
C ARG A 177 -4.65 19.52 -5.38
N GLY A 178 -3.91 19.48 -6.49
CA GLY A 178 -2.46 19.31 -6.50
C GLY A 178 -1.97 17.86 -6.52
N PRO A 179 -0.70 17.61 -6.14
CA PRO A 179 -0.06 16.29 -6.24
C PRO A 179 -0.77 15.18 -5.45
N PHE A 180 -1.37 15.53 -4.31
CA PHE A 180 -2.13 14.58 -3.50
C PHE A 180 -3.42 14.11 -4.22
N ALA A 181 -4.12 15.02 -4.91
CA ALA A 181 -5.29 14.66 -5.72
C ALA A 181 -4.92 13.71 -6.87
N ARG A 182 -3.75 13.89 -7.50
CA ARG A 182 -3.25 12.98 -8.55
C ARG A 182 -2.97 11.58 -8.01
N ALA A 183 -2.38 11.49 -6.82
CA ALA A 183 -2.17 10.20 -6.16
C ALA A 183 -3.52 9.55 -5.79
N LEU A 184 -4.47 10.31 -5.25
CA LEU A 184 -5.81 9.80 -4.97
C LEU A 184 -6.55 9.31 -6.22
N ALA A 185 -6.45 10.04 -7.34
CA ALA A 185 -7.02 9.62 -8.62
C ALA A 185 -6.39 8.32 -9.13
N GLY A 186 -5.07 8.14 -8.94
CA GLY A 186 -4.38 6.89 -9.23
C GLY A 186 -4.90 5.72 -8.40
N ILE A 187 -5.14 5.93 -7.10
CA ILE A 187 -5.73 4.90 -6.22
C ILE A 187 -7.16 4.56 -6.67
N ALA A 188 -8.00 5.56 -6.96
CA ALA A 188 -9.36 5.34 -7.46
C ALA A 188 -9.37 4.54 -8.78
N LEU A 189 -8.42 4.80 -9.68
CA LEU A 189 -8.24 4.02 -10.90
C LEU A 189 -7.87 2.56 -10.59
N CYS A 190 -6.96 2.32 -9.64
CA CYS A 190 -6.61 0.97 -9.21
C CYS A 190 -7.81 0.23 -8.64
N GLU A 191 -8.59 0.89 -7.79
CA GLU A 191 -9.80 0.31 -7.19
C GLU A 191 -10.86 0.00 -8.25
N THR A 192 -11.03 0.88 -9.23
CA THR A 192 -11.96 0.69 -10.35
C THR A 192 -11.55 -0.50 -11.23
N LEU A 193 -10.26 -0.63 -11.55
CA LEU A 193 -9.72 -1.76 -12.31
C LEU A 193 -9.85 -3.08 -11.52
N GLY A 194 -9.60 -3.05 -10.21
CA GLY A 194 -9.85 -4.18 -9.33
C GLY A 194 -11.33 -4.58 -9.29
N LEU A 195 -12.24 -3.60 -9.24
CA LEU A 195 -13.68 -3.86 -9.27
C LEU A 195 -14.11 -4.45 -10.61
N ALA A 196 -13.59 -3.93 -11.72
CA ALA A 196 -13.80 -4.48 -13.05
C ALA A 196 -13.33 -5.94 -13.15
N TYR A 197 -12.18 -6.28 -12.54
CA TYR A 197 -11.72 -7.66 -12.42
C TYR A 197 -12.71 -8.54 -11.65
N CYS A 198 -13.22 -8.09 -10.49
CA CYS A 198 -14.19 -8.84 -9.71
C CYS A 198 -15.49 -9.09 -10.50
N LEU A 199 -16.02 -8.06 -11.16
CA LEU A 199 -17.22 -8.14 -11.98
C LEU A 199 -17.01 -9.07 -13.18
N PHE A 200 -15.87 -8.96 -13.86
CA PHE A 200 -15.52 -9.85 -14.97
C PHE A 200 -15.44 -11.30 -14.51
N LYS A 201 -14.83 -11.58 -13.35
CA LYS A 201 -14.72 -12.93 -12.82
C LYS A 201 -16.10 -13.51 -12.45
N ALA A 202 -16.97 -12.71 -11.83
CA ALA A 202 -18.34 -13.11 -11.53
C ALA A 202 -19.14 -13.40 -12.80
N TYR A 203 -19.02 -12.56 -13.82
CA TYR A 203 -19.65 -12.77 -15.13
C TYR A 203 -19.15 -14.04 -15.81
N ASN A 204 -17.84 -14.30 -15.81
CA ASN A 204 -17.29 -15.52 -16.38
C ASN A 204 -17.75 -16.79 -15.64
N LEU A 205 -17.88 -16.74 -14.31
CA LEU A 205 -18.43 -17.86 -13.54
C LEU A 205 -19.89 -18.13 -13.90
N TYR A 206 -20.68 -17.09 -14.16
CA TYR A 206 -22.04 -17.23 -14.66
C TYR A 206 -22.06 -17.89 -16.04
N LEU A 207 -21.22 -17.44 -16.98
CA LEU A 207 -21.13 -18.03 -18.33
C LEU A 207 -20.74 -19.51 -18.27
N GLN A 208 -19.75 -19.86 -17.43
CA GLN A 208 -19.33 -21.25 -17.21
C GLN A 208 -20.47 -22.11 -16.66
N ARG A 209 -21.24 -21.59 -15.69
CA ARG A 209 -22.39 -22.31 -15.12
C ARG A 209 -23.52 -22.48 -16.12
N ALA A 210 -23.76 -21.48 -16.96
CA ALA A 210 -24.80 -21.51 -17.98
C ALA A 210 -24.39 -22.30 -19.24
N GLY A 211 -23.14 -22.75 -19.34
CA GLY A 211 -22.62 -23.42 -20.55
C GLY A 211 -22.57 -22.50 -21.77
N ILE A 212 -22.42 -21.19 -21.56
CA ILE A 212 -22.41 -20.20 -22.65
C ILE A 212 -20.97 -19.95 -23.11
N GLU A 213 -20.68 -20.39 -24.33
CA GLU A 213 -19.41 -20.10 -25.01
C GLU A 213 -19.54 -18.82 -25.84
N ASN A 214 -18.87 -17.75 -25.39
CA ASN A 214 -18.80 -16.48 -26.12
C ASN A 214 -17.38 -15.91 -26.08
N PHE A 215 -17.15 -14.79 -26.76
CA PHE A 215 -15.84 -14.11 -26.80
C PHE A 215 -15.23 -13.91 -25.40
N TRP A 216 -16.05 -13.46 -24.43
CA TRP A 216 -15.62 -13.19 -23.06
C TRP A 216 -15.18 -14.44 -22.33
N HIS A 217 -15.91 -15.54 -22.50
CA HIS A 217 -15.57 -16.83 -21.91
C HIS A 217 -14.28 -17.41 -22.52
N LEU A 218 -14.17 -17.39 -23.86
CA LEU A 218 -13.01 -17.92 -24.60
C LEU A 218 -11.72 -17.17 -24.27
N HIS A 219 -11.80 -15.86 -24.01
CA HIS A 219 -10.65 -15.01 -23.69
C HIS A 219 -10.50 -14.73 -22.19
N ALA A 220 -11.24 -15.44 -21.32
CA ALA A 220 -11.33 -15.10 -19.91
C ALA A 220 -9.98 -15.07 -19.19
N LYS A 221 -9.06 -15.98 -19.54
CA LYS A 221 -7.69 -16.00 -18.99
C LYS A 221 -6.92 -14.73 -19.36
N LEU A 222 -6.94 -14.33 -20.63
CA LEU A 222 -6.24 -13.15 -21.13
C LEU A 222 -6.80 -11.87 -20.51
N ILE A 223 -8.13 -11.74 -20.46
CA ILE A 223 -8.79 -10.56 -19.90
C ILE A 223 -8.50 -10.44 -18.39
N SER A 224 -8.56 -11.56 -17.65
CA SER A 224 -8.23 -11.58 -16.22
C SER A 224 -6.79 -11.12 -15.96
N ILE A 225 -5.83 -11.61 -16.77
CA ILE A 225 -4.43 -11.22 -16.67
C ILE A 225 -4.24 -9.74 -17.02
N ALA A 226 -4.88 -9.27 -18.10
CA ALA A 226 -4.80 -7.88 -18.53
C ALA A 226 -5.34 -6.91 -17.46
N LEU A 227 -6.49 -7.23 -16.86
CA LEU A 227 -7.07 -6.43 -15.77
C LEU A 227 -6.16 -6.43 -14.53
N GLY A 228 -5.60 -7.58 -14.16
CA GLY A 228 -4.65 -7.68 -13.05
C GLY A 228 -3.37 -6.85 -13.30
N LEU A 229 -2.77 -6.97 -14.48
CA LEU A 229 -1.59 -6.19 -14.88
C LEU A 229 -1.88 -4.69 -14.97
N ALA A 230 -3.05 -4.31 -15.48
CA ALA A 230 -3.47 -2.91 -15.54
C ALA A 230 -3.60 -2.32 -14.13
N ALA A 231 -4.21 -3.04 -13.19
CA ALA A 231 -4.33 -2.60 -11.79
C ALA A 231 -2.96 -2.44 -11.12
N VAL A 232 -2.05 -3.41 -11.31
CA VAL A 232 -0.67 -3.33 -10.77
C VAL A 232 0.11 -2.18 -11.40
N SER A 233 -0.03 -1.98 -12.71
CA SER A 233 0.64 -0.90 -13.44
C SER A 233 0.14 0.48 -12.97
N ALA A 234 -1.18 0.63 -12.81
CA ALA A 234 -1.77 1.84 -12.25
C ALA A 234 -1.26 2.12 -10.83
N ALA A 235 -1.15 1.09 -10.00
CA ALA A 235 -0.62 1.22 -8.63
C ALA A 235 0.86 1.63 -8.64
N GLY A 236 1.66 1.04 -9.54
CA GLY A 236 3.07 1.38 -9.72
C GLY A 236 3.27 2.81 -10.20
N ILE A 237 2.46 3.28 -11.16
CA ILE A 237 2.49 4.67 -11.66
C ILE A 237 2.09 5.63 -10.54
N CYS A 238 1.02 5.34 -9.81
CA CYS A 238 0.56 6.16 -8.70
C CYS A 238 1.63 6.30 -7.59
N ALA A 239 2.21 5.17 -7.18
CA ALA A 239 3.28 5.14 -6.20
C ALA A 239 4.52 5.92 -6.70
N SER A 240 4.85 5.81 -7.98
CA SER A 240 5.97 6.53 -8.59
C SER A 240 5.74 8.04 -8.61
N VAL A 241 4.54 8.50 -8.96
CA VAL A 241 4.17 9.93 -8.94
C VAL A 241 4.30 10.49 -7.53
N TYR A 242 3.72 9.81 -6.53
CA TYR A 242 3.82 10.25 -5.14
C TYR A 242 5.26 10.27 -4.62
N THR A 243 6.02 9.23 -4.96
CA THR A 243 7.44 9.11 -4.59
C THR A 243 8.27 10.21 -5.25
N PHE A 244 8.01 10.54 -6.51
CA PHE A 244 8.70 11.59 -7.23
C PHE A 244 8.52 12.96 -6.56
N TYR A 245 7.29 13.34 -6.21
CA TYR A 245 7.03 14.60 -5.51
C TYR A 245 7.67 14.62 -4.12
N THR A 246 7.52 13.54 -3.36
CA THR A 246 8.09 13.43 -2.00
C THR A 246 9.63 13.50 -2.02
N LEU A 247 10.27 12.82 -2.99
CA LEU A 247 11.72 12.86 -3.19
C LEU A 247 12.19 14.22 -3.65
N ARG A 248 11.46 14.88 -4.56
CA ARG A 248 11.76 16.25 -4.99
C ARG A 248 11.74 17.22 -3.81
N ASP A 249 10.70 17.18 -2.99
CA ASP A 249 10.58 18.04 -1.81
C ASP A 249 11.64 17.72 -0.76
N ARG A 250 11.96 16.43 -0.56
CA ARG A 250 13.07 16.02 0.29
C ARG A 250 14.41 16.54 -0.23
N PHE A 251 14.64 16.46 -1.54
CA PHE A 251 15.86 16.94 -2.16
C PHE A 251 16.00 18.47 -2.09
N HIS A 252 14.89 19.21 -2.27
CA HIS A 252 14.87 20.66 -2.05
C HIS A 252 15.19 21.01 -0.59
N ARG A 253 14.56 20.34 0.39
CA ARG A 253 14.88 20.50 1.82
C ARG A 253 16.34 20.16 2.12
N TYR A 254 16.85 19.07 1.56
CA TYR A 254 18.24 18.66 1.70
C TYR A 254 19.20 19.73 1.16
N ARG A 255 18.99 20.22 -0.07
CA ARG A 255 19.79 21.29 -0.66
C ARG A 255 19.77 22.55 0.20
N LEU A 256 18.59 22.91 0.70
CA LEU A 256 18.42 24.09 1.55
C LEU A 256 19.19 23.96 2.87
N LEU A 257 19.11 22.82 3.54
CA LEU A 257 19.90 22.52 4.75
C LEU A 257 21.41 22.49 4.47
N ARG A 258 21.82 22.00 3.28
CA ARG A 258 23.24 21.94 2.88
C ARG A 258 23.83 23.32 2.59
N ILE A 259 23.06 24.20 1.95
CA ILE A 259 23.51 25.53 1.54
C ILE A 259 23.49 26.49 2.75
N PHE A 260 22.40 26.50 3.52
CA PHE A 260 22.19 27.51 4.55
C PHE A 260 22.45 27.00 5.98
N GLY A 261 22.75 25.71 6.17
CA GLY A 261 22.89 25.11 7.51
C GLY A 261 24.02 25.71 8.35
N ALA A 262 25.16 26.08 7.75
CA ALA A 262 26.24 26.74 8.47
C ALA A 262 25.86 28.15 8.94
N ARG A 263 25.23 28.93 8.04
CA ARG A 263 24.72 30.27 8.35
C ARG A 263 23.64 30.23 9.44
N TRP A 264 22.78 29.21 9.38
CA TRP A 264 21.75 28.97 10.39
C TRP A 264 22.35 28.69 11.77
N LEU A 265 23.35 27.82 11.87
CA LEU A 265 24.03 27.57 13.15
C LEU A 265 24.76 28.81 13.69
N ALA A 266 25.39 29.60 12.82
CA ALA A 266 26.01 30.86 13.21
C ALA A 266 24.98 31.86 13.76
N ALA A 267 23.83 32.00 13.11
CA ALA A 267 22.73 32.86 13.57
C ALA A 267 22.17 32.40 14.93
N ARG A 268 22.01 31.08 15.14
CA ARG A 268 21.58 30.52 16.42
C ARG A 268 22.58 30.76 17.55
N ALA A 269 23.88 30.72 17.25
CA ALA A 269 24.93 31.03 18.20
C ALA A 269 24.97 32.53 18.56
N ALA A 270 24.74 33.40 17.58
CA ALA A 270 24.73 34.85 17.78
C ALA A 270 23.49 35.32 18.56
N ASN A 271 22.30 34.79 18.25
CA ASN A 271 21.02 35.21 18.86
C ASN A 271 20.27 34.01 19.47
N PRO A 272 20.68 33.54 20.68
CA PRO A 272 20.05 32.38 21.32
C PRO A 272 18.58 32.60 21.74
N ALA A 273 18.10 33.85 21.76
CA ALA A 273 16.72 34.21 22.09
C ALA A 273 15.69 33.82 21.00
N VAL A 274 16.12 33.66 19.75
CA VAL A 274 15.25 33.39 18.58
C VAL A 274 15.13 31.90 18.27
N VAL A 275 15.85 31.07 19.01
CA VAL A 275 15.95 29.63 18.77
C VAL A 275 14.66 28.92 19.18
N LEU A 276 13.99 28.28 18.23
CA LEU A 276 12.68 27.63 18.44
C LEU A 276 12.79 26.30 19.19
N ASP A 277 13.92 25.60 19.10
CA ASP A 277 14.15 24.33 19.80
C ASP A 277 15.63 24.11 20.10
N ARG A 278 15.98 24.20 21.38
CA ARG A 278 17.37 24.06 21.87
C ARG A 278 17.81 22.60 22.07
N THR A 279 16.88 21.65 21.99
CA THR A 279 17.17 20.23 22.28
C THR A 279 17.71 19.46 21.08
N GLU A 280 17.49 19.98 19.86
CA GLU A 280 17.92 19.32 18.63
C GLU A 280 19.41 19.62 18.32
N VAL A 281 20.27 18.63 18.55
CA VAL A 281 21.69 18.70 18.16
C VAL A 281 21.80 18.53 16.64
N PHE A 282 21.87 19.64 15.90
CA PHE A 282 22.03 19.64 14.45
C PHE A 282 23.47 19.99 14.04
N ARG A 283 24.03 19.22 13.09
CA ARG A 283 25.31 19.53 12.42
C ARG A 283 25.10 19.44 10.90
N PRO A 284 25.61 20.40 10.09
CA PRO A 284 25.37 20.46 8.64
C PRO A 284 26.20 19.44 7.84
N THR A 285 26.40 18.23 8.39
CA THR A 285 27.05 17.13 7.69
C THR A 285 26.10 16.56 6.62
N ARG A 286 26.66 15.98 5.55
CA ARG A 286 25.85 15.40 4.46
C ARG A 286 24.82 14.39 4.98
N ARG A 287 25.22 13.54 5.93
CA ARG A 287 24.38 12.49 6.53
C ARG A 287 23.25 13.07 7.39
N MET A 288 23.56 14.05 8.25
CA MET A 288 22.54 14.67 9.11
C MET A 288 21.58 15.57 8.32
N CYS A 289 22.04 16.31 7.32
CA CYS A 289 21.14 17.06 6.42
C CYS A 289 20.19 16.11 5.68
N TRP A 290 20.66 14.96 5.23
CA TRP A 290 19.82 13.97 4.55
C TRP A 290 18.81 13.31 5.49
N ALA A 291 19.20 13.04 6.73
CA ALA A 291 18.29 12.55 7.76
C ALA A 291 17.23 13.60 8.14
N ALA A 292 17.65 14.84 8.42
CA ALA A 292 16.77 15.95 8.77
C ALA A 292 15.81 16.36 7.63
N SER A 293 16.19 16.11 6.38
CA SER A 293 15.30 16.38 5.23
C SER A 293 14.06 15.47 5.16
N LEU A 294 13.98 14.41 5.96
CA LEU A 294 12.81 13.52 6.02
C LEU A 294 11.55 14.28 6.44
N THR A 295 11.66 15.11 7.48
CA THR A 295 10.55 15.92 8.02
C THR A 295 10.68 17.38 7.55
N GLY A 296 9.56 18.11 7.49
CA GLY A 296 9.57 19.52 7.10
C GLY A 296 10.09 20.45 8.19
N THR A 297 10.12 19.95 9.43
CA THR A 297 10.35 20.71 10.67
C THR A 297 11.70 21.43 10.69
N THR A 298 12.81 20.73 10.46
CA THR A 298 14.15 21.33 10.53
C THR A 298 14.37 22.35 9.42
N ALA A 299 13.88 22.08 8.20
CA ALA A 299 13.97 23.03 7.09
C ALA A 299 13.08 24.28 7.30
N TYR A 300 11.92 24.12 7.94
CA TYR A 300 11.04 25.22 8.32
C TYR A 300 11.66 26.10 9.41
N ARG A 301 12.18 25.50 10.49
CA ARG A 301 12.92 26.19 11.56
C ARG A 301 14.08 27.01 11.00
N LEU A 302 14.88 26.41 10.11
CA LEU A 302 15.98 27.13 9.45
C LEU A 302 15.49 28.39 8.74
N ARG A 303 14.37 28.33 8.00
CA ARG A 303 13.84 29.50 7.27
C ARG A 303 13.35 30.60 8.21
N ILE A 304 12.65 30.24 9.28
CA ILE A 304 12.13 31.22 10.25
C ILE A 304 13.27 31.85 11.03
N GLU A 305 14.13 31.05 11.64
CA GLU A 305 15.20 31.57 12.50
C GLU A 305 16.19 32.44 11.72
N LEU A 306 16.44 32.14 10.44
CA LEU A 306 17.22 33.02 9.57
C LEU A 306 16.50 34.32 9.21
N ALA A 307 15.18 34.28 8.95
CA ALA A 307 14.39 35.47 8.66
C ALA A 307 14.31 36.40 9.88
N ASP A 308 14.04 35.84 11.06
CA ASP A 308 13.97 36.61 12.31
C ASP A 308 15.32 37.23 12.68
N HIS A 309 16.43 36.50 12.48
CA HIS A 309 17.77 37.04 12.68
C HIS A 309 18.07 38.20 11.71
N GLN A 310 17.63 38.10 10.45
CA GLN A 310 17.76 39.18 9.46
C GLN A 310 16.93 40.41 9.83
N HIS A 311 15.70 40.23 10.33
CA HIS A 311 14.86 41.34 10.80
C HIS A 311 15.46 42.04 12.02
N GLN A 312 15.99 41.30 12.98
CA GLN A 312 16.62 41.89 14.17
C GLN A 312 17.92 42.63 13.85
N THR A 313 18.77 42.07 12.99
CA THR A 313 19.98 42.76 12.53
C THR A 313 19.63 44.01 11.72
N GLY A 314 18.64 43.94 10.82
CA GLY A 314 18.13 45.10 10.09
C GLY A 314 17.59 46.21 11.00
N ALA A 315 16.79 45.87 12.01
CA ALA A 315 16.26 46.82 12.98
C ALA A 315 17.36 47.47 13.85
N ALA A 316 18.37 46.69 14.26
CA ALA A 316 19.53 47.21 15.00
C ALA A 316 20.39 48.16 14.14
N THR A 317 20.53 47.87 12.84
CA THR A 317 21.28 48.72 11.89
C THR A 317 20.53 50.02 11.57
N ALA A 318 19.19 49.98 11.54
CA ALA A 318 18.35 51.16 11.38
C ALA A 318 18.38 52.06 12.63
N ALA A 319 18.40 51.48 13.83
CA ALA A 319 18.50 52.21 15.09
C ALA A 319 19.89 52.86 15.32
N THR A 320 20.94 52.35 14.68
CA THR A 320 22.32 52.89 14.78
C THR A 320 22.66 53.91 13.69
N ARG A 321 21.78 54.17 12.72
CA ARG A 321 21.89 55.32 11.83
C ARG A 321 21.10 56.49 12.44
N PRO A 322 21.75 57.49 13.08
CA PRO A 322 21.05 58.70 13.45
C PRO A 322 20.48 59.34 12.19
N SER A 323 19.21 59.74 12.23
CA SER A 323 18.63 60.59 11.20
C SER A 323 19.47 61.85 11.13
N ILE A 324 20.22 62.02 10.05
CA ILE A 324 20.79 63.32 9.70
C ILE A 324 19.57 64.17 9.33
N ALA A 325 19.14 64.99 10.31
CA ALA A 325 18.21 66.09 10.13
C ALA A 325 18.95 67.29 9.54
#